data_AF-A0A640KZ86-F1
#
_entry.id   AF-A0A640KZ86-F1
#
_cell.length_a   1.000
_cell.length_b   1.000
_cell.length_c   1.000
_cell.angle_alpha   90.00
_cell.angle_beta   90.00
_cell.angle_gamma   90.00
#
_symmetry.space_group_name_H-M   'P 1'
#
loop_
_entity.id
_entity.type
_entity.pdbx_description
1 polymer ?
#
loop_
_entity_poly.entity_id
_entity_poly.type
_entity_poly.pdbx_seq_one_letter_code
_entity_poly.pdbx_strand_id
1 'polypeptide(L)'
;MGLDFDLDDSPTFPELVCDARLNVMKGRTMTACWSELADQHAFFKDIAKEGRIRGETLGSVLAAVQGICQAVQHFELSNSEVGKPSPACTTPFPLPAQGAVEDAWPGSRLEEAETLSQVARAYLRLYCSTPIPTPSQWASTMQPLFPQSPKTVRTAANSTIASRFDGDASAVPATPASSTVCRYLTKLRQTVDDVTQELPDSELSENDGSFTEEKLKELVVCCMMVGRRLARPTMLPPLDALLVRKMVKVLQDFVGGSTLEW
;
A
#
# COMPACT_ATOMS: atom_id res chain seq x y z
N MET A 1 57.59 -18.73 -53.58
CA MET A 1 57.40 -17.59 -52.66
C MET A 1 55.94 -17.20 -52.77
N GLY A 2 55.11 -17.67 -51.84
CA GLY A 2 53.73 -17.20 -51.72
C GLY A 2 53.77 -15.86 -50.98
N LEU A 3 53.27 -14.82 -51.62
CA LEU A 3 53.07 -13.52 -50.96
C LEU A 3 51.77 -13.64 -50.17
N ASP A 4 51.89 -13.88 -48.87
CA ASP A 4 50.80 -13.65 -47.92
C ASP A 4 50.57 -12.14 -47.89
N PHE A 5 49.53 -11.70 -48.59
CA PHE A 5 49.00 -10.36 -48.40
C PHE A 5 48.21 -10.41 -47.11
N ASP A 6 48.71 -9.74 -46.07
CA ASP A 6 47.96 -9.42 -44.87
C ASP A 6 46.67 -8.71 -45.31
N LEU A 7 45.57 -9.46 -45.34
CA LEU A 7 44.23 -8.92 -45.43
C LEU A 7 44.05 -8.12 -44.15
N ASP A 8 44.18 -6.82 -44.28
CA ASP A 8 44.03 -5.86 -43.20
C ASP A 8 42.61 -6.04 -42.64
N ASP A 9 42.48 -6.74 -41.49
CA ASP A 9 41.24 -6.96 -40.71
C ASP A 9 40.63 -5.65 -40.17
N SER A 10 41.07 -4.51 -40.71
CA SER A 10 40.52 -3.20 -40.49
C SER A 10 39.07 -3.13 -41.01
N PRO A 11 38.13 -2.68 -40.16
CA PRO A 11 36.72 -2.63 -40.54
C PRO A 11 36.54 -1.72 -41.75
N THR A 12 35.78 -2.20 -42.73
CA THR A 12 35.51 -1.46 -43.95
C THR A 12 34.71 -0.20 -43.63
N PHE A 13 34.87 0.85 -44.44
CA PHE A 13 34.11 2.10 -44.27
C PHE A 13 32.59 1.91 -44.12
N PRO A 14 31.92 0.99 -44.86
CA PRO A 14 30.51 0.69 -44.64
C PRO A 14 30.20 0.10 -43.26
N GLU A 15 31.09 -0.74 -42.71
CA GLU A 15 30.94 -1.31 -41.37
C GLU A 15 31.10 -0.24 -40.30
N LEU A 16 32.06 0.67 -40.46
CA LEU A 16 32.23 1.83 -39.58
C LEU A 16 31.01 2.75 -39.58
N VAL A 17 30.42 3.01 -40.76
CA VAL A 17 29.21 3.84 -40.89
C VAL A 17 28.00 3.14 -40.27
N CYS A 18 27.84 1.83 -40.48
CA CYS A 18 26.79 1.04 -39.85
C CYS A 18 26.92 1.03 -38.32
N ASP A 19 28.12 0.84 -37.78
CA ASP A 19 28.35 0.83 -36.34
C ASP A 19 28.15 2.21 -35.71
N ALA A 20 28.64 3.28 -36.35
CA ALA A 20 28.38 4.66 -35.94
C ALA A 20 26.88 4.98 -35.93
N ARG A 21 26.14 4.56 -36.96
CA ARG A 21 24.69 4.73 -37.04
C ARG A 21 23.97 3.89 -35.98
N LEU A 22 24.44 2.68 -35.71
CA LEU A 22 23.94 1.84 -34.61
C LEU A 22 24.15 2.51 -33.26
N ASN A 23 25.31 3.15 -33.03
CA ASN A 23 25.64 3.87 -31.82
C ASN A 23 24.83 5.18 -31.66
N VAL A 24 24.54 5.88 -32.75
CA VAL A 24 23.62 7.03 -32.74
C VAL A 24 22.18 6.57 -32.46
N MET A 25 21.74 5.47 -33.07
CA MET A 25 20.38 4.94 -32.88
C MET A 25 20.17 4.26 -31.52
N LYS A 26 21.22 3.71 -30.90
CA LYS A 26 21.16 3.18 -29.53
C LYS A 26 20.81 4.26 -28.50
N GLY A 27 20.98 5.54 -28.86
CA GLY A 27 20.92 6.64 -27.92
C GLY A 27 22.03 6.52 -26.87
N ARG A 28 22.31 7.60 -26.16
CA ARG A 28 23.07 7.45 -24.90
C ARG A 28 22.18 6.70 -23.91
N THR A 29 22.75 5.74 -23.19
CA THR A 29 22.02 5.10 -22.10
C THR A 29 21.63 6.18 -21.08
N MET A 30 20.45 6.05 -20.48
CA MET A 30 19.98 6.99 -19.44
C MET A 30 21.02 7.16 -18.32
N THR A 31 21.77 6.10 -18.01
CA THR A 31 22.86 6.10 -17.03
C THR A 31 24.07 6.94 -17.46
N ALA A 32 24.46 6.89 -18.74
CA ALA A 32 25.54 7.71 -19.29
C ALA A 32 25.16 9.20 -19.36
N CYS A 33 23.93 9.51 -19.78
CA CYS A 33 23.42 10.88 -19.74
C CYS A 33 23.35 11.43 -18.31
N TRP A 34 22.88 10.63 -17.35
CA TRP A 34 22.75 11.05 -15.96
C TRP A 34 24.12 11.29 -15.30
N SER A 35 25.10 10.43 -15.56
CA SER A 35 26.46 10.60 -15.01
C SER A 35 27.12 11.87 -15.53
N GLU A 36 27.02 12.14 -16.84
CA GLU A 36 27.54 13.39 -17.42
C GLU A 36 26.84 14.63 -16.85
N LEU A 37 25.50 14.59 -16.69
CA LEU A 37 24.72 15.67 -16.10
C LEU A 37 25.13 15.93 -14.64
N ALA A 38 25.32 14.86 -13.85
CA ALA A 38 25.75 14.94 -12.46
C ALA A 38 27.19 15.45 -12.30
N ASP A 39 28.08 15.11 -13.23
CA ASP A 39 29.46 15.58 -13.22
C ASP A 39 29.59 17.04 -13.66
N GLN A 40 28.74 17.49 -14.58
CA GLN A 40 28.70 18.90 -15.02
C GLN A 40 28.00 19.82 -14.00
N HIS A 41 27.03 19.32 -13.23
CA HIS A 41 26.32 20.14 -12.24
C HIS A 41 26.23 19.45 -10.87
N ALA A 42 26.88 20.07 -9.87
CA ALA A 42 26.87 19.58 -8.50
C ALA A 42 25.45 19.45 -7.89
N PHE A 43 24.50 20.28 -8.31
CA PHE A 43 23.11 20.22 -7.86
C PHE A 43 22.43 18.87 -8.14
N PHE A 44 22.74 18.19 -9.27
CA PHE A 44 22.20 16.86 -9.54
C PHE A 44 22.78 15.77 -8.61
N LYS A 45 24.00 15.98 -8.07
CA LYS A 45 24.55 15.09 -7.03
C LYS A 45 23.76 15.22 -5.73
N ASP A 46 23.37 16.43 -5.36
CA ASP A 46 22.52 16.67 -4.19
C ASP A 46 21.12 16.09 -4.38
N ILE A 47 20.50 16.27 -5.56
CA ILE A 47 19.22 15.62 -5.89
C ILE A 47 19.33 14.10 -5.81
N ALA A 48 20.37 13.51 -6.39
CA ALA A 48 20.56 12.06 -6.35
C ALA A 48 20.74 11.52 -4.92
N LYS A 49 21.50 12.26 -4.10
CA LYS A 49 21.70 11.93 -2.69
C LYS A 49 20.39 12.01 -1.91
N GLU A 50 19.62 13.08 -2.10
CA GLU A 50 18.32 13.27 -1.45
C GLU A 50 17.32 12.19 -1.90
N GLY A 51 17.25 11.90 -3.20
CA GLY A 51 16.41 10.82 -3.74
C GLY A 51 16.76 9.45 -3.14
N ARG A 52 18.04 9.16 -2.92
CA ARG A 52 18.48 7.94 -2.22
C ARG A 52 17.99 7.91 -0.78
N ILE A 53 18.22 8.98 -0.02
CA ILE A 53 17.81 9.07 1.40
C ILE A 53 16.29 8.90 1.53
N ARG A 54 15.52 9.56 0.65
CA ARG A 54 14.06 9.42 0.59
C ARG A 54 13.64 8.00 0.24
N GLY A 55 14.29 7.39 -0.74
CA GLY A 55 14.04 5.99 -1.13
C GLY A 55 14.31 4.99 0.01
N GLU A 56 15.41 5.14 0.73
CA GLU A 56 15.75 4.32 1.90
C GLU A 56 14.73 4.48 3.03
N THR A 57 14.30 5.72 3.27
CA THR A 57 13.26 6.04 4.27
C THR A 57 11.93 5.39 3.90
N LEU A 58 11.47 5.59 2.66
CA LEU A 58 10.22 5.00 2.17
C LEU A 58 10.26 3.46 2.17
N GLY A 59 11.39 2.87 1.77
CA GLY A 59 11.60 1.42 1.84
C GLY A 59 11.49 0.89 3.26
N SER A 60 12.07 1.59 4.24
CA SER A 60 11.98 1.23 5.66
C SER A 60 10.55 1.32 6.19
N VAL A 61 9.79 2.34 5.77
CA VAL A 61 8.38 2.53 6.13
C VAL A 61 7.51 1.42 5.57
N LEU A 62 7.65 1.10 4.27
CA LEU A 62 6.87 0.05 3.64
C LEU A 62 7.18 -1.33 4.24
N ALA A 63 8.45 -1.60 4.57
CA ALA A 63 8.85 -2.82 5.28
C ALA A 63 8.23 -2.89 6.68
N ALA A 64 8.20 -1.78 7.43
CA ALA A 64 7.57 -1.72 8.75
C ALA A 64 6.04 -1.91 8.68
N VAL A 65 5.38 -1.28 7.70
CA VAL A 65 3.94 -1.50 7.42
C VAL A 65 3.67 -2.97 7.14
N GLN A 66 4.44 -3.59 6.25
CA GLN A 66 4.29 -5.01 5.92
C GLN A 66 4.49 -5.92 7.13
N GLY A 67 5.53 -5.66 7.94
CA GLY A 67 5.81 -6.43 9.15
C GLY A 67 4.70 -6.33 10.19
N ILE A 68 4.11 -5.14 10.38
CA ILE A 68 2.95 -4.97 11.26
C ILE A 68 1.74 -5.73 10.71
N CYS A 69 1.46 -5.66 9.40
CA CYS A 69 0.34 -6.40 8.81
C CYS A 69 0.49 -7.92 8.99
N GLN A 70 1.71 -8.46 8.85
CA GLN A 70 2.00 -9.87 9.11
C GLN A 70 1.79 -10.24 10.58
N ALA A 71 2.20 -9.37 11.52
CA ALA A 71 1.96 -9.57 12.94
C ALA A 71 0.46 -9.59 13.29
N VAL A 72 -0.35 -8.73 12.65
CA VAL A 72 -1.81 -8.74 12.80
C VAL A 72 -2.39 -10.08 12.32
N GLN A 73 -2.00 -10.54 11.13
CA GLN A 73 -2.49 -11.80 10.58
C GLN A 73 -2.14 -12.99 11.48
N HIS A 74 -0.90 -13.07 11.93
CA HIS A 74 -0.44 -14.15 12.81
C HIS A 74 -1.20 -14.15 14.13
N PHE A 75 -1.46 -12.97 14.70
CA PHE A 75 -2.25 -12.82 15.92
C PHE A 75 -3.71 -13.29 15.73
N GLU A 76 -4.37 -12.90 14.64
CA GLU A 76 -5.76 -13.31 14.37
C GLU A 76 -5.86 -14.82 14.05
N LEU A 77 -4.90 -15.39 13.33
CA LEU A 77 -4.81 -16.85 13.10
C LEU A 77 -4.67 -17.61 14.42
N SER A 78 -3.76 -17.17 15.29
CA SER A 78 -3.52 -17.81 16.60
C SER A 78 -4.76 -17.78 17.50
N ASN A 79 -5.54 -16.69 17.45
CA ASN A 79 -6.78 -16.58 18.23
C ASN A 79 -7.95 -17.38 17.64
N SER A 80 -7.97 -17.57 16.32
CA SER A 80 -9.00 -18.36 15.63
C SER A 80 -8.90 -19.86 15.97
N GLU A 81 -7.69 -20.38 16.14
CA GLU A 81 -7.46 -21.79 16.51
C GLU A 81 -7.89 -22.12 17.95
N VAL A 82 -7.77 -21.16 18.87
CA VAL A 82 -8.19 -21.30 20.28
C VAL A 82 -9.71 -21.33 20.44
N GLY A 83 -10.46 -20.84 19.44
CA GLY A 83 -11.93 -20.76 19.45
C GLY A 83 -12.68 -22.02 19.03
N LYS A 84 -12.02 -23.14 18.72
CA LYS A 84 -12.72 -24.41 18.44
C LYS A 84 -13.12 -25.10 19.75
N PRO A 85 -14.42 -25.19 20.10
CA PRO A 85 -14.84 -25.99 21.24
C PRO A 85 -14.49 -27.47 20.97
N SER A 86 -13.73 -28.06 21.89
CA SER A 86 -13.59 -29.51 21.99
C SER A 86 -14.98 -30.13 22.17
N PRO A 87 -15.33 -31.25 21.50
CA PRO A 87 -16.65 -31.86 21.61
C PRO A 87 -16.73 -32.62 22.94
N ALA A 88 -17.08 -31.91 24.01
CA ALA A 88 -17.39 -32.51 25.29
C ALA A 88 -18.79 -32.06 25.76
N CYS A 89 -19.73 -33.00 25.66
CA CYS A 89 -20.98 -33.15 26.40
C CYS A 89 -21.98 -31.96 26.52
N THR A 90 -23.02 -32.04 25.69
CA THR A 90 -24.47 -31.93 25.99
C THR A 90 -24.94 -31.08 27.18
N THR A 91 -25.70 -30.01 26.90
CA THR A 91 -27.14 -29.90 27.27
C THR A 91 -27.82 -28.78 26.45
N PRO A 92 -29.10 -28.94 26.03
CA PRO A 92 -29.77 -27.99 25.16
C PRO A 92 -30.61 -26.97 25.95
N PHE A 93 -30.35 -25.68 25.76
CA PHE A 93 -31.32 -24.61 26.05
C PHE A 93 -31.47 -23.73 24.79
N PRO A 94 -32.69 -23.47 24.31
CA PRO A 94 -32.89 -22.66 23.11
C PRO A 94 -32.84 -21.17 23.45
N LEU A 95 -31.96 -20.41 22.77
CA LEU A 95 -32.04 -18.95 22.70
C LEU A 95 -32.95 -18.54 21.52
N PRO A 96 -33.69 -17.43 21.63
CA PRO A 96 -34.63 -17.00 20.61
C PRO A 96 -33.92 -16.38 19.41
N ALA A 97 -34.54 -16.56 18.24
CA ALA A 97 -34.08 -16.12 16.94
C ALA A 97 -33.76 -14.61 16.91
N GLN A 98 -32.50 -14.28 16.59
CA GLN A 98 -32.12 -12.93 16.17
C GLN A 98 -32.42 -12.81 14.67
N GLY A 99 -33.30 -11.85 14.36
CA GLY A 99 -33.64 -11.49 12.98
C GLY A 99 -32.41 -11.00 12.23
N ALA A 100 -32.25 -11.54 11.03
CA ALA A 100 -31.27 -11.11 10.06
C ALA A 100 -31.58 -9.66 9.62
N VAL A 101 -30.68 -8.75 9.94
CA VAL A 101 -30.52 -7.49 9.22
C VAL A 101 -29.22 -7.66 8.42
N GLU A 102 -29.36 -8.26 7.23
CA GLU A 102 -28.31 -8.29 6.21
C GLU A 102 -28.26 -6.92 5.54
N ASP A 103 -27.24 -6.11 5.86
CA ASP A 103 -26.67 -5.06 4.98
C ASP A 103 -25.49 -4.33 5.64
N ALA A 104 -24.58 -5.08 6.27
CA ALA A 104 -23.30 -4.52 6.72
C ALA A 104 -22.25 -5.61 6.61
N TRP A 105 -21.29 -5.45 5.69
CA TRP A 105 -20.13 -6.33 5.53
C TRP A 105 -19.49 -6.67 6.89
N PRO A 106 -19.64 -7.89 7.44
CA PRO A 106 -18.92 -8.31 8.62
C PRO A 106 -17.92 -9.37 8.17
N GLY A 107 -16.82 -8.91 7.57
CA GLY A 107 -15.71 -9.80 7.28
C GLY A 107 -15.13 -10.30 8.60
N SER A 108 -14.69 -11.56 8.65
CA SER A 108 -13.95 -12.03 9.82
C SER A 108 -12.73 -11.13 10.07
N ARG A 109 -12.28 -10.96 11.33
CA ARG A 109 -11.09 -10.13 11.64
C ARG A 109 -9.85 -10.57 10.83
N LEU A 110 -9.81 -11.85 10.50
CA LEU A 110 -8.80 -12.43 9.63
C LEU A 110 -8.87 -11.87 8.21
N GLU A 111 -10.06 -11.71 7.62
CA GLU A 111 -10.25 -11.07 6.32
C GLU A 111 -9.86 -9.60 6.33
N GLU A 112 -10.15 -8.86 7.42
CA GLU A 112 -9.70 -7.47 7.58
C GLU A 112 -8.17 -7.39 7.58
N ALA A 113 -7.51 -8.28 8.32
CA ALA A 113 -6.04 -8.38 8.38
C ALA A 113 -5.44 -8.82 7.03
N GLU A 114 -6.13 -9.71 6.31
CA GLU A 114 -5.75 -10.13 4.97
C GLU A 114 -5.80 -8.97 3.99
N THR A 115 -6.92 -8.26 3.95
CA THR A 115 -7.12 -7.09 3.09
C THR A 115 -6.08 -6.01 3.38
N LEU A 116 -5.80 -5.72 4.66
CA LEU A 116 -4.76 -4.74 5.04
C LEU A 116 -3.37 -5.12 4.52
N SER A 117 -3.01 -6.41 4.59
CA SER A 117 -1.74 -6.92 4.05
C SER A 117 -1.68 -6.85 2.52
N GLN A 118 -2.81 -7.05 1.85
CA GLN A 118 -2.89 -6.86 0.39
C GLN A 118 -2.75 -5.38 0.01
N VAL A 119 -3.34 -4.46 0.78
CA VAL A 119 -3.16 -2.99 0.61
C VAL A 119 -1.69 -2.60 0.79
N ALA A 120 -1.02 -3.10 1.83
CA ALA A 120 0.42 -2.85 2.03
C ALA A 120 1.27 -3.33 0.83
N ARG A 121 0.96 -4.52 0.30
CA ARG A 121 1.63 -5.05 -0.90
C ARG A 121 1.33 -4.24 -2.16
N ALA A 122 0.13 -3.70 -2.30
CA ALA A 122 -0.24 -2.82 -3.40
C ALA A 122 0.59 -1.52 -3.37
N TYR A 123 0.74 -0.88 -2.20
CA TYR A 123 1.60 0.28 -2.05
C TYR A 123 3.08 -0.02 -2.36
N LEU A 124 3.60 -1.16 -1.92
CA LEU A 124 4.96 -1.57 -2.25
C LEU A 124 5.16 -1.68 -3.76
N ARG A 125 4.24 -2.35 -4.46
CA ARG A 125 4.31 -2.48 -5.93
C ARG A 125 4.22 -1.13 -6.62
N LEU A 126 3.30 -0.28 -6.17
CA LEU A 126 3.08 1.05 -6.74
C LEU A 126 4.35 1.90 -6.68
N TYR A 127 4.96 2.03 -5.50
CA TYR A 127 6.17 2.84 -5.33
C TYR A 127 7.43 2.21 -5.94
N CYS A 128 7.46 0.89 -6.17
CA CYS A 128 8.53 0.25 -6.93
C CYS A 128 8.43 0.50 -8.44
N SER A 129 7.23 0.65 -8.99
CA SER A 129 7.04 0.86 -10.44
C SER A 129 6.94 2.33 -10.84
N THR A 130 6.39 3.18 -9.97
CA THR A 130 6.21 4.61 -10.23
C THR A 130 6.61 5.42 -8.99
N PRO A 131 7.69 6.23 -9.06
CA PRO A 131 8.15 7.00 -7.89
C PRO A 131 7.18 8.11 -7.48
N ILE A 132 6.33 8.58 -8.41
CA ILE A 132 5.28 9.57 -8.18
C ILE A 132 3.99 9.04 -8.81
N PRO A 133 3.20 8.22 -8.08
CA PRO A 133 2.00 7.61 -8.63
C PRO A 133 0.87 8.62 -8.77
N THR A 134 0.18 8.60 -9.90
CA THR A 134 -1.03 9.42 -10.11
C THR A 134 -2.23 8.83 -9.33
N PRO A 135 -3.29 9.62 -9.08
CA PRO A 135 -4.51 9.11 -8.43
C PRO A 135 -5.14 7.97 -9.22
N SER A 136 -5.10 8.03 -10.55
CA SER A 136 -5.61 6.98 -11.43
C SER A 136 -4.79 5.68 -11.33
N GLN A 137 -3.46 5.76 -11.28
CA GLN A 137 -2.58 4.61 -11.06
C GLN A 137 -2.80 4.01 -9.66
N TRP A 138 -2.93 4.86 -8.65
CA TRP A 138 -3.25 4.44 -7.29
C TRP A 138 -4.60 3.71 -7.24
N ALA A 139 -5.66 4.31 -7.79
CA ALA A 139 -6.99 3.71 -7.79
C ALA A 139 -7.02 2.38 -8.55
N SER A 140 -6.38 2.31 -9.71
CA SER A 140 -6.25 1.08 -10.51
C SER A 140 -5.53 -0.04 -9.74
N THR A 141 -4.58 0.32 -8.88
CA THR A 141 -3.83 -0.65 -8.06
C THR A 141 -4.65 -1.12 -6.85
N MET A 142 -5.50 -0.24 -6.29
CA MET A 142 -6.30 -0.53 -5.09
C MET A 142 -7.66 -1.18 -5.40
N GLN A 143 -8.27 -0.88 -6.55
CA GLN A 143 -9.60 -1.37 -6.94
C GLN A 143 -9.76 -2.90 -6.88
N PRO A 144 -8.79 -3.74 -7.31
CA PRO A 144 -8.93 -5.19 -7.23
C PRO A 144 -9.02 -5.73 -5.79
N LEU A 145 -8.61 -4.95 -4.79
CA LEU A 145 -8.64 -5.34 -3.38
C LEU A 145 -10.04 -5.21 -2.76
N PHE A 146 -10.94 -4.51 -3.43
CA PHE A 146 -12.32 -4.31 -2.98
C PHE A 146 -13.25 -4.89 -4.05
N PRO A 147 -13.69 -6.15 -3.91
CA PRO A 147 -14.69 -6.71 -4.80
C PRO A 147 -15.91 -5.82 -4.78
N GLN A 148 -16.34 -5.33 -5.96
CA GLN A 148 -17.60 -4.62 -6.05
C GLN A 148 -18.69 -5.57 -5.53
N SER A 149 -19.51 -5.10 -4.58
CA SER A 149 -20.74 -5.84 -4.31
C SER A 149 -21.49 -5.93 -5.64
N PRO A 150 -22.06 -7.10 -5.99
CA PRO A 150 -22.84 -7.22 -7.21
C PRO A 150 -23.91 -6.14 -7.18
N LYS A 151 -23.82 -5.20 -8.12
CA LYS A 151 -24.69 -4.04 -8.31
C LYS A 151 -26.14 -4.39 -7.94
N THR A 152 -26.59 -3.98 -6.76
CA THR A 152 -28.00 -3.67 -6.58
C THR A 152 -28.25 -2.47 -7.49
N VAL A 153 -28.97 -2.71 -8.58
CA VAL A 153 -29.47 -1.68 -9.50
C VAL A 153 -30.06 -0.57 -8.64
N ARG A 154 -29.35 0.55 -8.51
CA ARG A 154 -29.88 1.79 -7.91
C ARG A 154 -30.90 2.34 -8.91
N THR A 155 -32.12 1.82 -8.85
CA THR A 155 -33.28 2.51 -9.41
C THR A 155 -33.46 3.77 -8.58
N ALA A 156 -33.27 4.92 -9.22
CA ALA A 156 -33.54 6.22 -8.64
C ALA A 156 -34.97 6.26 -8.09
N ALA A 157 -35.11 6.45 -6.78
CA ALA A 157 -36.34 6.90 -6.16
C ALA A 157 -35.98 7.88 -5.06
N ASN A 158 -36.34 9.13 -5.30
CA ASN A 158 -36.29 10.24 -4.36
C ASN A 158 -36.96 9.86 -3.03
N SER A 159 -36.28 10.05 -1.91
CA SER A 159 -36.96 10.46 -0.68
C SER A 159 -35.97 11.02 0.35
N THR A 160 -36.08 12.33 0.52
CA THR A 160 -35.64 13.13 1.64
C THR A 160 -36.19 12.58 2.95
N ILE A 161 -35.35 12.04 3.85
CA ILE A 161 -35.65 12.00 5.30
C ILE A 161 -34.35 12.21 6.08
N ALA A 162 -34.22 13.39 6.69
CA ALA A 162 -33.34 13.63 7.81
C ALA A 162 -33.87 12.87 9.03
N SER A 163 -33.03 12.08 9.69
CA SER A 163 -33.36 11.52 11.02
C SER A 163 -32.12 11.49 11.90
N ARG A 164 -32.31 12.12 13.07
CA ARG A 164 -31.35 12.33 14.16
C ARG A 164 -30.81 11.01 14.71
N PHE A 165 -29.52 10.97 14.99
CA PHE A 165 -28.93 10.01 15.91
C PHE A 165 -29.11 10.54 17.34
N ASP A 166 -30.10 10.01 18.06
CA ASP A 166 -30.09 10.00 19.53
C ASP A 166 -29.56 8.64 19.98
N GLY A 167 -28.66 8.67 20.97
CA GLY A 167 -27.94 7.52 21.46
C GLY A 167 -28.78 6.60 22.31
N ASP A 168 -28.46 5.30 22.26
CA ASP A 168 -28.70 4.43 23.39
C ASP A 168 -27.55 3.44 23.57
N ALA A 169 -27.10 3.33 24.81
CA ALA A 169 -25.91 2.61 25.22
C ALA A 169 -26.27 1.15 25.50
N SER A 170 -25.76 0.22 24.68
CA SER A 170 -25.72 -1.20 25.04
C SER A 170 -24.30 -1.73 24.86
N ALA A 171 -23.70 -2.07 26.01
CA ALA A 171 -22.31 -2.47 26.15
C ALA A 171 -22.08 -3.88 25.61
N VAL A 172 -21.68 -3.97 24.33
CA VAL A 172 -20.97 -5.14 23.80
C VAL A 172 -19.47 -4.89 24.02
N PRO A 173 -18.68 -5.86 24.53
CA PRO A 173 -17.24 -5.70 24.63
C PRO A 173 -16.63 -5.83 23.23
N ALA A 174 -16.75 -4.77 22.43
CA ALA A 174 -16.04 -4.66 21.16
C ALA A 174 -14.54 -4.59 21.47
N THR A 175 -13.81 -5.68 21.21
CA THR A 175 -12.34 -5.64 21.28
C THR A 175 -11.87 -4.62 20.23
N PRO A 176 -11.25 -3.50 20.62
CA PRO A 176 -11.19 -2.28 19.80
C PRO A 176 -10.22 -2.32 18.60
N ALA A 177 -9.51 -3.42 18.37
CA ALA A 177 -8.57 -3.58 17.23
C ALA A 177 -9.30 -3.60 15.87
N SER A 178 -10.39 -4.35 15.77
CA SER A 178 -11.21 -4.45 14.55
C SER A 178 -11.78 -3.08 14.14
N SER A 179 -12.16 -2.21 15.10
CA SER A 179 -12.74 -0.91 14.75
C SER A 179 -11.77 0.06 14.06
N THR A 180 -10.45 -0.14 14.17
CA THR A 180 -9.45 0.75 13.55
C THR A 180 -9.12 0.30 12.13
N VAL A 181 -8.85 -1.00 11.93
CA VAL A 181 -8.61 -1.56 10.60
C VAL A 181 -9.88 -1.48 9.75
N CYS A 182 -11.02 -1.89 10.28
CA CYS A 182 -12.32 -1.79 9.60
C CYS A 182 -12.61 -0.35 9.15
N ARG A 183 -12.48 0.64 10.06
CA ARG A 183 -12.68 2.05 9.73
C ARG A 183 -11.75 2.53 8.61
N TYR A 184 -10.48 2.15 8.68
CA TYR A 184 -9.52 2.49 7.63
C TYR A 184 -9.91 1.86 6.28
N LEU A 185 -10.24 0.57 6.25
CA LEU A 185 -10.60 -0.13 5.02
C LEU A 185 -11.91 0.41 4.41
N THR A 186 -12.90 0.76 5.24
CA THR A 186 -14.13 1.40 4.77
C THR A 186 -13.85 2.77 4.16
N LYS A 187 -13.02 3.59 4.82
CA LYS A 187 -12.61 4.91 4.28
C LYS A 187 -11.82 4.76 2.97
N LEU A 188 -10.91 3.79 2.93
CA LEU A 188 -10.09 3.50 1.75
C LEU A 188 -10.97 3.08 0.57
N ARG A 189 -11.94 2.17 0.79
CA ARG A 189 -12.90 1.76 -0.24
C ARG A 189 -13.68 2.95 -0.79
N GLN A 190 -14.24 3.79 0.09
CA GLN A 190 -14.97 4.99 -0.33
C GLN A 190 -14.08 5.89 -1.21
N THR A 191 -12.84 6.12 -0.78
CA THR A 191 -11.88 6.95 -1.54
C THR A 191 -11.57 6.35 -2.92
N VAL A 192 -11.42 5.02 -3.02
CA VAL A 192 -11.19 4.33 -4.30
C VAL A 192 -12.40 4.49 -5.21
N ASP A 193 -13.62 4.34 -4.67
CA ASP A 193 -14.86 4.50 -5.43
C ASP A 193 -15.03 5.94 -5.92
N ASP A 194 -14.73 6.94 -5.07
CA ASP A 194 -14.80 8.37 -5.42
C ASP A 194 -13.83 8.70 -6.56
N VAL A 195 -12.55 8.32 -6.43
CA VAL A 195 -11.54 8.56 -7.49
C VAL A 195 -11.88 7.84 -8.79
N THR A 196 -12.48 6.65 -8.70
CA THR A 196 -12.90 5.87 -9.89
C THR A 196 -14.12 6.47 -10.59
N GLN A 197 -15.02 7.14 -9.85
CA GLN A 197 -16.21 7.79 -10.40
C GLN A 197 -15.93 9.18 -11.00
N GLU A 198 -14.97 9.91 -10.44
CA GLU A 198 -14.57 11.25 -10.92
C GLU A 198 -13.70 11.23 -12.20
N LEU A 199 -13.50 10.06 -12.80
CA LEU A 199 -12.54 9.81 -13.87
C LEU A 199 -12.94 10.09 -15.35
N PRO A 200 -13.95 10.92 -15.76
CA PRO A 200 -14.09 11.24 -17.18
C PRO A 200 -13.33 12.49 -17.69
N ASP A 201 -12.93 13.48 -16.88
CA ASP A 201 -12.51 14.78 -17.47
C ASP A 201 -11.27 15.47 -16.84
N SER A 202 -10.55 14.86 -15.91
CA SER A 202 -9.34 15.49 -15.33
C SER A 202 -8.08 15.10 -16.12
N GLU A 203 -8.04 15.47 -17.39
CA GLU A 203 -6.78 15.56 -18.12
C GLU A 203 -5.97 16.73 -17.51
N LEU A 204 -4.80 16.41 -16.96
CA LEU A 204 -3.76 17.35 -16.52
C LEU A 204 -3.99 18.10 -15.19
N SER A 205 -4.52 17.45 -14.16
CA SER A 205 -4.15 17.87 -12.80
C SER A 205 -2.66 17.54 -12.62
N GLU A 206 -1.82 18.58 -12.60
CA GLU A 206 -0.40 18.53 -12.26
C GLU A 206 -0.26 18.02 -10.82
N ASN A 207 -0.38 16.72 -10.64
CA ASN A 207 -0.31 16.08 -9.35
C ASN A 207 1.13 15.74 -9.05
N ASP A 208 1.70 16.49 -8.11
CA ASP A 208 3.01 16.32 -7.51
C ASP A 208 3.17 15.01 -6.70
N GLY A 209 2.12 14.19 -6.61
CA GLY A 209 2.08 12.94 -5.86
C GLY A 209 1.56 13.11 -4.42
N SER A 210 1.21 14.34 -4.01
CA SER A 210 0.70 14.67 -2.67
C SER A 210 -0.51 13.84 -2.28
N PHE A 211 -1.43 13.58 -3.22
CA PHE A 211 -2.59 12.71 -2.99
C PHE A 211 -2.16 11.31 -2.53
N THR A 212 -1.28 10.67 -3.30
CA THR A 212 -0.86 9.29 -3.02
C THR A 212 -0.08 9.21 -1.71
N GLU A 213 0.70 10.25 -1.43
CA GLU A 213 1.42 10.40 -0.18
C GLU A 213 0.49 10.56 1.03
N GLU A 214 -0.56 11.38 0.92
CA GLU A 214 -1.57 11.52 1.97
C GLU A 214 -2.23 10.17 2.28
N LYS A 215 -2.58 9.40 1.24
CA LYS A 215 -3.17 8.06 1.42
C LYS A 215 -2.18 7.05 2.00
N LEU A 216 -0.90 7.15 1.68
CA LEU A 216 0.15 6.38 2.36
C LEU A 216 0.25 6.76 3.85
N LYS A 217 0.23 8.05 4.19
CA LYS A 217 0.24 8.54 5.58
C LYS A 217 -0.95 7.99 6.36
N GLU A 218 -2.14 7.92 5.76
CA GLU A 218 -3.32 7.29 6.38
C GLU A 218 -3.09 5.81 6.71
N LEU A 219 -2.50 5.04 5.78
CA LEU A 219 -2.12 3.64 6.01
C LEU A 219 -1.12 3.52 7.16
N VAL A 220 -0.06 4.34 7.14
CA VAL A 220 0.98 4.36 8.17
C VAL A 220 0.40 4.65 9.55
N VAL A 221 -0.51 5.62 9.66
CA VAL A 221 -1.19 5.95 10.92
C VAL A 221 -2.05 4.79 11.41
N CYS A 222 -2.77 4.11 10.51
CA CYS A 222 -3.52 2.90 10.84
C CYS A 222 -2.59 1.80 11.40
N CYS A 223 -1.52 1.46 10.68
CA CYS A 223 -0.54 0.46 11.10
C CYS A 223 0.15 0.84 12.41
N MET A 224 0.47 2.12 12.63
CA MET A 224 1.04 2.60 13.88
C MET A 224 0.08 2.36 15.07
N MET A 225 -1.20 2.68 14.91
CA MET A 225 -2.20 2.45 15.96
C MET A 225 -2.38 0.97 16.29
N VAL A 226 -2.43 0.12 15.26
CA VAL A 226 -2.59 -1.33 15.41
C VAL A 226 -1.34 -1.96 16.01
N GLY A 227 -0.15 -1.59 15.51
CA GLY A 227 1.14 -2.07 16.01
C GLY A 227 1.36 -1.72 17.48
N ARG A 228 1.01 -0.50 17.92
CA ARG A 228 1.07 -0.11 19.35
C ARG A 228 0.20 -1.00 20.24
N ARG A 229 -0.93 -1.50 19.73
CA ARG A 229 -1.82 -2.39 20.48
C ARG A 229 -1.29 -3.81 20.51
N LEU A 230 -0.78 -4.32 19.39
CA LEU A 230 -0.16 -5.64 19.29
C LEU A 230 1.10 -5.75 20.16
N ALA A 231 1.88 -4.69 20.28
CA ALA A 231 3.07 -4.65 21.12
C ALA A 231 2.78 -4.69 22.64
N ARG A 232 1.51 -4.73 23.06
CA ARG A 232 1.18 -4.85 24.49
C ARG A 232 1.64 -6.21 25.03
N PRO A 233 2.14 -6.28 26.28
CA PRO A 233 2.72 -7.50 26.85
C PRO A 233 1.80 -8.73 26.85
N THR A 234 0.49 -8.53 26.73
CA THR A 234 -0.53 -9.60 26.73
C THR A 234 -0.88 -10.14 25.35
N MET A 235 -0.41 -9.51 24.26
CA MET A 235 -0.88 -9.78 22.90
C MET A 235 0.14 -10.54 22.05
N LEU A 236 1.44 -10.37 22.32
CA LEU A 236 2.52 -11.01 21.56
C LEU A 236 3.62 -11.51 22.49
N PRO A 237 4.37 -12.55 22.07
CA PRO A 237 5.61 -12.94 22.73
C PRO A 237 6.57 -11.73 22.89
N PRO A 238 7.41 -11.69 23.95
CA PRO A 238 8.26 -10.54 24.24
C PRO A 238 9.18 -10.11 23.08
N LEU A 239 9.70 -11.07 22.32
CA LEU A 239 10.57 -10.82 21.17
C LEU A 239 9.80 -10.13 20.03
N ASP A 240 8.62 -10.66 19.67
CA ASP A 240 7.78 -10.12 18.61
C ASP A 240 7.23 -8.74 18.99
N ALA A 241 6.84 -8.55 20.24
CA ALA A 241 6.42 -7.26 20.76
C ALA A 241 7.55 -6.20 20.70
N LEU A 242 8.81 -6.62 20.81
CA LEU A 242 9.96 -5.72 20.65
C LEU A 242 10.19 -5.36 19.17
N LEU A 243 10.05 -6.31 18.26
CA LEU A 243 10.12 -6.07 16.81
C LEU A 243 9.02 -5.12 16.35
N VAL A 244 7.77 -5.36 16.76
CA VAL A 244 6.63 -4.49 16.44
C VAL A 244 6.85 -3.08 17.00
N ARG A 245 7.43 -2.93 18.20
CA ARG A 245 7.80 -1.60 18.74
C ARG A 245 8.82 -0.87 17.87
N LYS A 246 9.83 -1.59 17.36
CA LYS A 246 10.81 -1.00 16.42
C LYS A 246 10.14 -0.55 15.12
N MET A 247 9.25 -1.36 14.56
CA MET A 247 8.49 -1.01 13.36
C MET A 247 7.60 0.22 13.59
N VAL A 248 6.87 0.26 14.71
CA VAL A 248 6.06 1.42 15.12
C VAL A 248 6.91 2.68 15.24
N LYS A 249 8.14 2.57 15.75
CA LYS A 249 9.06 3.70 15.85
C LYS A 249 9.43 4.24 14.46
N VAL A 250 9.77 3.36 13.51
CA VAL A 250 10.05 3.77 12.10
C VAL A 250 8.86 4.54 11.52
N LEU A 251 7.63 4.04 11.73
CA LEU A 251 6.41 4.72 11.26
C LEU A 251 6.19 6.07 11.94
N GLN A 252 6.49 6.17 13.23
CA GLN A 252 6.36 7.42 13.99
C GLN A 252 7.38 8.47 13.53
N ASP A 253 8.62 8.06 13.30
CA ASP A 253 9.69 8.94 12.82
C ASP A 253 9.34 9.48 11.41
N PHE A 254 8.73 8.66 10.56
CA PHE A 254 8.23 9.10 9.24
C PHE A 254 7.07 10.10 9.31
N VAL A 255 6.08 9.88 10.18
CA VAL A 255 4.92 10.80 10.32
C VAL A 255 5.33 12.10 11.02
N GLY A 256 6.27 12.04 11.97
CA GLY A 256 6.76 13.19 12.71
C GLY A 256 7.82 13.99 11.98
N GLY A 257 8.49 13.40 10.98
CA GLY A 257 9.44 14.09 10.12
C GLY A 257 8.73 14.86 9.00
N SER A 258 9.14 16.09 8.73
CA SER A 258 8.80 16.86 7.52
C SER A 258 9.47 16.28 6.25
N THR A 259 9.73 14.97 6.23
CA THR A 259 10.58 14.28 5.25
C THR A 259 10.04 14.25 3.81
N LEU A 260 8.84 14.79 3.58
CA LEU A 260 8.15 14.78 2.30
C LEU A 260 7.56 16.14 1.90
N GLU A 261 7.94 17.24 2.56
CA GLU A 261 7.67 18.56 1.98
C GLU A 261 8.56 18.71 0.73
N TRP A 262 7.91 18.71 -0.44
CA TRP A 262 8.52 18.94 -1.75
C TRP A 262 8.74 20.43 -1.99
#